data_AF-A0AA45V6A7-F1
#
_entry.id   AF-A0AA45V6A7-F1
#
_cell.length_a   1.000
_cell.length_b   1.000
_cell.length_c   1.000
_cell.angle_alpha   90.00
_cell.angle_beta   90.00
_cell.angle_gamma   90.00
#
_symmetry.space_group_name_H-M   'P 1'
#
loop_
_entity.id
_entity.type
_entity.pdbx_description
1 polymer ?
#
loop_
_entity_poly.entity_id
_entity_poly.type
_entity_poly.pdbx_seq_one_letter_code
_entity_poly.pdbx_strand_id
1 'polypeptide(L)'
;MFKTRYYYTFSWTYGIGTTWNDGSWPGNLYVFDSMAERDAWVADDVFDGNWHREAITAKEARHIMADTVISFDNDMAGRYDGSRSAIERYAPTVELVKAWRRIDLQNNPAAYYAE
;
A
#
# COMPACT_ATOMS: atom_id res chain seq x y z
N MET A 1 -23.99 -5.98 0.76
CA MET A 1 -22.58 -6.02 1.19
C MET A 1 -21.95 -4.73 0.71
N PHE A 2 -21.80 -3.73 1.58
CA PHE A 2 -21.18 -2.46 1.17
C PHE A 2 -19.75 -2.76 0.76
N LYS A 3 -19.42 -2.51 -0.51
CA LYS A 3 -18.08 -2.67 -1.04
C LYS A 3 -17.23 -1.59 -0.36
N THR A 4 -16.52 -1.96 0.71
CA THR A 4 -15.60 -1.02 1.38
C THR A 4 -14.65 -0.49 0.32
N ARG A 5 -14.76 0.80 0.02
CA ARG A 5 -14.00 1.47 -1.02
C ARG A 5 -12.88 2.25 -0.34
N TYR A 6 -11.67 1.76 -0.50
CA TYR A 6 -10.48 2.46 -0.04
C TYR A 6 -9.89 3.33 -1.16
N TYR A 7 -9.14 4.33 -0.74
CA TYR A 7 -8.40 5.27 -1.59
C TYR A 7 -6.93 5.20 -1.24
N TYR A 8 -6.06 5.38 -2.22
CA TYR A 8 -4.65 5.02 -2.08
C TYR A 8 -3.75 6.16 -2.51
N THR A 9 -2.62 6.29 -1.81
CA THR A 9 -1.53 7.14 -2.24
C THR A 9 -0.21 6.40 -2.09
N PHE A 10 0.79 6.85 -2.83
CA PHE A 10 2.16 6.46 -2.63
C PHE A 10 2.99 7.69 -2.27
N SER A 11 3.79 7.54 -1.21
CA SER A 11 4.79 8.52 -0.80
C SER A 11 6.13 8.09 -1.37
N TRP A 12 6.47 8.61 -2.55
CA TRP A 12 7.69 8.31 -3.28
C TRP A 12 8.91 8.89 -2.55
N THR A 13 10.00 8.13 -2.43
CA THR A 13 11.24 8.58 -1.77
C THR A 13 12.18 9.36 -2.70
N TYR A 14 12.11 9.11 -4.02
CA TYR A 14 13.07 9.65 -5.00
C TYR A 14 12.35 10.20 -6.24
N GLY A 15 11.23 10.88 -6.05
CA GLY A 15 10.38 11.32 -7.15
C GLY A 15 9.44 10.26 -7.72
N ILE A 16 8.40 10.76 -8.39
CA ILE A 16 7.34 9.94 -9.00
C ILE A 16 7.94 9.10 -10.14
N GLY A 17 7.59 7.81 -10.17
CA GLY A 17 7.99 6.89 -11.23
C GLY A 17 9.38 6.28 -11.08
N THR A 18 10.13 6.61 -10.02
CA THR A 18 11.40 5.94 -9.74
C THR A 18 11.15 4.48 -9.31
N THR A 19 11.97 3.55 -9.80
CA THR A 19 11.89 2.13 -9.43
C THR A 19 13.25 1.61 -8.98
N TRP A 20 13.25 0.66 -8.05
CA TRP A 20 14.43 -0.13 -7.73
C TRP A 20 14.79 -1.08 -8.89
N ASN A 21 15.97 -1.71 -8.82
CA ASN A 21 16.45 -2.65 -9.84
C ASN A 21 15.55 -3.88 -10.01
N ASP A 22 14.79 -4.24 -8.99
CA ASP A 22 13.81 -5.33 -9.01
C ASP A 22 12.42 -4.88 -9.52
N GLY A 23 12.28 -3.61 -9.89
CA GLY A 23 11.02 -3.02 -10.36
C GLY A 23 10.06 -2.58 -9.25
N SER A 24 10.41 -2.76 -7.97
CA SER A 24 9.60 -2.26 -6.85
C SER A 24 9.71 -0.74 -6.71
N TRP A 25 8.70 -0.12 -6.10
CA TRP A 25 8.64 1.34 -5.94
C TRP A 25 9.27 1.76 -4.61
N PRO A 26 10.23 2.70 -4.60
CA PRO A 26 10.81 3.24 -3.39
C PRO A 26 9.84 4.20 -2.71
N GLY A 27 9.25 3.78 -1.61
CA GLY A 27 8.34 4.63 -0.85
C GLY A 27 7.38 3.84 0.04
N ASN A 28 6.36 4.54 0.51
CA ASN A 28 5.35 4.00 1.40
C ASN A 28 3.95 4.12 0.80
N LEU A 29 3.18 3.03 0.89
CA LEU A 29 1.77 3.01 0.54
C LEU A 29 0.95 3.55 1.72
N TYR A 30 -0.02 4.42 1.45
CA TYR A 30 -1.02 4.84 2.44
C TYR A 30 -2.43 4.52 1.94
N VAL A 31 -3.31 4.14 2.87
CA VAL A 31 -4.67 3.68 2.60
C VAL A 31 -5.68 4.48 3.41
N PHE A 32 -6.55 5.20 2.70
CA PHE A 32 -7.56 6.08 3.25
C PHE A 32 -8.96 5.51 3.11
N ASP A 33 -9.83 5.84 4.05
CA ASP A 33 -11.24 5.42 4.03
C ASP A 33 -12.13 6.39 3.22
N SER A 34 -11.61 7.58 2.88
CA SER A 34 -12.31 8.55 2.05
C SER A 34 -11.42 9.17 0.96
N MET A 35 -12.06 9.57 -0.14
CA MET A 35 -11.36 10.26 -1.24
C MET A 35 -10.87 11.63 -0.81
N ALA A 36 -11.68 12.35 -0.04
CA ALA A 36 -11.39 13.72 0.38
C ALA A 36 -10.16 13.78 1.30
N GLU A 37 -10.04 12.85 2.24
CA GLU A 37 -8.86 12.74 3.11
C GLU A 37 -7.60 12.41 2.31
N ARG A 38 -7.70 11.46 1.38
CA ARG A 38 -6.61 11.12 0.45
C ARG A 38 -6.15 12.35 -0.35
N ASP A 39 -7.10 13.07 -0.94
CA ASP A 39 -6.81 14.22 -1.78
C ASP A 39 -6.24 15.39 -0.98
N ALA A 40 -6.73 15.62 0.24
CA ALA A 40 -6.17 16.61 1.15
C ALA A 40 -4.73 16.27 1.53
N TRP A 41 -4.43 15.00 1.82
CA TRP A 41 -3.08 14.56 2.18
C TRP A 41 -2.08 14.69 1.02
N VAL A 42 -2.52 14.42 -0.22
CA VAL A 42 -1.71 14.65 -1.44
C VAL A 42 -1.53 16.14 -1.69
N ALA A 43 -2.57 16.97 -1.51
CA ALA A 43 -2.48 18.41 -1.73
C ALA A 43 -1.59 19.13 -0.68
N ASP A 44 -1.47 18.54 0.51
CA ASP A 44 -0.56 18.99 1.58
C ASP A 44 0.90 18.56 1.35
N ASP A 45 1.23 17.97 0.20
CA ASP A 45 2.60 17.66 -0.16
C ASP A 45 3.43 18.94 -0.33
N VAL A 46 4.49 19.05 0.47
CA VAL A 46 5.42 20.18 0.42
C VAL A 46 6.71 19.69 -0.21
N PHE A 47 7.17 20.40 -1.24
CA PHE A 47 8.44 20.08 -1.89
C PHE A 47 9.61 20.16 -0.88
N ASP A 48 10.16 19.01 -0.53
CA ASP A 48 11.33 18.87 0.35
C ASP A 48 12.60 18.46 -0.40
N GLY A 49 12.51 18.33 -1.73
CA GLY A 49 13.60 17.94 -2.63
C GLY A 49 13.65 16.47 -2.98
N ASN A 50 12.94 15.58 -2.27
CA ASN A 50 13.03 14.13 -2.48
C ASN A 50 11.67 13.41 -2.41
N TRP A 51 10.86 13.72 -1.40
CA TRP A 51 9.59 13.04 -1.16
C TRP A 51 8.45 13.67 -1.96
N HIS A 52 7.59 12.80 -2.48
CA HIS A 52 6.43 13.21 -3.24
C HIS A 52 5.23 12.32 -2.96
N ARG A 53 4.06 12.94 -2.79
CA ARG A 53 2.81 12.23 -2.55
C ARG A 53 2.01 12.19 -3.85
N GLU A 54 1.59 10.99 -4.23
CA GLU A 54 0.77 10.80 -5.44
C GLU A 54 -0.43 9.92 -5.13
N ALA A 55 -1.59 10.31 -5.67
CA ALA A 55 -2.75 9.42 -5.70
C ALA A 55 -2.54 8.30 -6.72
N ILE A 56 -2.68 7.05 -6.28
CA ILE A 56 -2.49 5.87 -7.15
C ILE A 56 -3.78 5.08 -7.30
N THR A 57 -3.83 4.22 -8.32
CA THR A 57 -4.98 3.36 -8.58
C THR A 57 -5.07 2.21 -7.59
N ALA A 58 -6.26 1.66 -7.43
CA ALA A 58 -6.46 0.43 -6.65
C ALA A 58 -5.69 -0.77 -7.21
N LYS A 59 -5.32 -0.75 -8.50
CA LYS A 59 -4.53 -1.80 -9.14
C LYS A 59 -3.06 -1.72 -8.70
N GLU A 60 -2.49 -0.52 -8.70
CA GLU A 60 -1.11 -0.28 -8.24
C GLU A 60 -0.98 -0.57 -6.74
N ALA A 61 -1.91 -0.06 -5.93
CA ALA A 61 -1.94 -0.34 -4.50
C ALA A 61 -2.03 -1.83 -4.20
N ARG A 62 -2.85 -2.58 -4.96
CA ARG A 62 -2.97 -4.03 -4.82
C ARG A 62 -1.64 -4.74 -5.08
N HIS A 63 -0.91 -4.31 -6.11
CA HIS A 63 0.38 -4.89 -6.46
C HIS A 63 1.41 -4.70 -5.35
N ILE A 64 1.50 -3.49 -4.80
CA ILE A 64 2.40 -3.15 -3.69
C ILE A 64 2.03 -3.92 -2.41
N MET A 65 0.74 -3.98 -2.06
CA MET A 65 0.27 -4.75 -0.90
C MET A 65 0.54 -6.24 -1.07
N ALA A 66 0.30 -6.81 -2.24
CA ALA A 66 0.54 -8.24 -2.49
C ALA A 66 2.02 -8.59 -2.30
N ASP A 67 2.92 -7.77 -2.83
CA ASP A 67 4.37 -7.97 -2.69
C ASP A 67 4.83 -7.89 -1.22
N THR A 68 4.30 -6.92 -0.47
CA THR A 68 4.55 -6.80 0.97
C THR A 68 4.00 -8.01 1.72
N VAL A 69 2.75 -8.39 1.46
CA VAL A 69 2.05 -9.47 2.16
C VAL A 69 2.74 -10.82 1.91
N ILE A 70 3.19 -11.11 0.70
CA ILE A 70 3.92 -12.35 0.41
C ILE A 70 5.24 -12.41 1.16
N SER A 71 5.94 -11.27 1.23
CA SER A 71 7.25 -11.18 1.87
C SER A 71 7.19 -11.36 3.39
N PHE A 72 6.08 -10.98 4.03
CA PHE A 72 5.95 -10.95 5.49
C PHE A 72 4.91 -11.92 6.09
N ASP A 73 3.88 -12.33 5.35
CA ASP A 73 2.78 -13.16 5.84
C ASP A 73 2.77 -14.56 5.18
N ASN A 74 3.31 -15.54 5.92
CA ASN A 74 3.36 -16.94 5.52
C ASN A 74 1.97 -17.59 5.37
N ASP A 75 0.94 -17.12 6.09
CA ASP A 75 -0.43 -17.63 5.94
C ASP A 75 -0.99 -17.21 4.59
N MET A 76 -0.74 -15.97 4.16
CA MET A 76 -1.11 -15.54 2.80
C MET A 76 -0.33 -16.30 1.73
N ALA A 77 0.98 -16.54 1.91
CA ALA A 77 1.74 -17.39 1.01
C ALA A 77 1.21 -18.83 0.96
N GLY A 78 0.67 -19.38 2.06
CA GLY A 78 0.08 -20.73 2.09
C GLY A 78 -1.37 -20.84 1.65
N ARG A 79 -2.18 -19.77 1.81
CA ARG A 79 -3.58 -19.69 1.31
C ARG A 79 -3.65 -19.71 -0.21
N TYR A 80 -2.67 -19.11 -0.83
CA TYR A 80 -2.44 -19.18 -2.26
C TYR A 80 -1.32 -20.19 -2.51
N ASP A 81 -1.07 -20.59 -3.74
CA ASP A 81 0.00 -21.55 -4.10
C ASP A 81 1.43 -20.96 -3.91
N GLY A 82 1.61 -20.02 -3.00
CA GLY A 82 2.82 -19.22 -2.82
C GLY A 82 3.06 -18.21 -3.93
N SER A 83 2.23 -18.14 -4.98
CA SER A 83 2.51 -17.29 -6.13
C SER A 83 1.92 -15.87 -6.01
N ARG A 84 2.74 -14.88 -6.38
CA ARG A 84 2.32 -13.47 -6.49
C ARG A 84 1.15 -13.27 -7.45
N SER A 85 1.16 -14.00 -8.57
CA SER A 85 0.11 -13.91 -9.59
C SER A 85 -1.24 -14.43 -9.08
N ALA A 86 -1.27 -15.45 -8.23
CA ALA A 86 -2.50 -15.93 -7.62
C ALA A 86 -3.09 -14.88 -6.65
N ILE A 87 -2.26 -14.25 -5.84
CA ILE A 87 -2.70 -13.21 -4.90
C ILE A 87 -3.27 -12.00 -5.62
N GLU A 88 -2.56 -11.47 -6.62
CA GLU A 88 -3.04 -10.31 -7.38
C GLU A 88 -4.37 -10.58 -8.11
N ARG A 89 -4.54 -11.81 -8.62
CA ARG A 89 -5.71 -12.25 -9.38
C ARG A 89 -6.92 -12.59 -8.51
N TYR A 90 -6.69 -13.26 -7.38
CA TYR A 90 -7.77 -13.88 -6.61
C TYR A 90 -8.03 -13.22 -5.25
N ALA A 91 -7.06 -12.52 -4.66
CA ALA A 91 -7.27 -11.90 -3.35
C ALA A 91 -8.22 -10.68 -3.46
N PRO A 92 -9.25 -10.60 -2.60
CA PRO A 92 -10.05 -9.39 -2.45
C PRO A 92 -9.18 -8.24 -1.93
N THR A 93 -9.35 -7.04 -2.49
CA THR A 93 -8.64 -5.83 -2.02
C THR A 93 -8.81 -5.59 -0.51
N VAL A 94 -10.00 -5.88 0.04
CA VAL A 94 -10.25 -5.71 1.48
C VAL A 94 -9.39 -6.64 2.34
N GLU A 95 -9.18 -7.89 1.89
CA GLU A 95 -8.32 -8.83 2.61
C GLU A 95 -6.85 -8.42 2.55
N LEU A 96 -6.41 -7.95 1.38
CA LEU A 96 -5.06 -7.41 1.22
C LEU A 96 -4.82 -6.18 2.08
N VAL A 97 -5.77 -5.23 2.14
CA VAL A 97 -5.65 -4.05 3.02
C VAL A 97 -5.57 -4.47 4.49
N LYS A 98 -6.36 -5.46 4.92
CA LYS A 98 -6.32 -5.96 6.31
C LYS A 98 -4.99 -6.66 6.64
N ALA A 99 -4.48 -7.47 5.74
CA ALA A 99 -3.19 -8.15 5.91
C ALA A 99 -2.04 -7.13 5.91
N TRP A 100 -2.05 -6.20 4.95
CA TRP A 100 -1.06 -5.13 4.85
C TRP A 100 -1.07 -4.23 6.10
N ARG A 101 -2.23 -3.73 6.56
CA ARG A 101 -2.32 -2.91 7.79
C ARG A 101 -1.80 -3.67 9.02
N ARG A 102 -1.96 -5.00 9.07
CA ARG A 102 -1.41 -5.82 10.17
C ARG A 102 0.12 -5.84 10.14
N ILE A 103 0.71 -6.03 8.96
CA ILE A 103 2.18 -6.01 8.76
C ILE A 103 2.72 -4.60 9.02
N ASP A 104 2.04 -3.57 8.50
CA ASP A 104 2.44 -2.18 8.70
C ASP A 104 2.38 -1.79 10.18
N LEU A 105 1.34 -2.20 10.91
CA LEU A 105 1.27 -2.04 12.37
C LEU A 105 2.43 -2.74 13.10
N GLN A 106 2.84 -3.94 12.64
CA GLN A 106 3.97 -4.67 13.25
C GLN A 106 5.30 -3.95 13.01
N ASN A 107 5.50 -3.41 11.80
CA ASN A 107 6.75 -2.76 11.41
C ASN A 107 6.82 -1.31 11.92
N ASN A 108 5.68 -0.63 12.00
CA ASN A 108 5.55 0.79 12.32
C ASN A 108 4.54 1.03 13.45
N PRO A 109 4.69 0.40 14.64
CA PRO A 109 3.68 0.49 15.69
C PRO A 109 3.43 1.93 16.16
N ALA A 110 4.46 2.78 16.17
CA ALA A 110 4.34 4.18 16.56
C ALA A 110 3.38 4.99 15.67
N ALA A 111 3.21 4.61 14.40
CA ALA A 111 2.29 5.29 13.47
C ALA A 111 0.81 5.03 13.80
N TYR A 112 0.52 4.01 14.61
CA TYR A 112 -0.85 3.58 14.95
C TYR A 112 -1.20 3.70 16.44
N TYR A 113 -0.19 3.85 17.32
CA TYR A 113 -0.37 4.03 18.76
C TYR A 113 -0.07 5.46 19.25
N ALA A 114 0.22 6.39 18.35
CA ALA A 114 0.30 7.81 18.69
C ALA A 114 -1.11 8.41 18.79
N GLU A 115 -1.70 8.31 19.98
CA GLU A 115 -2.73 9.23 20.49
C GLU A 115 -2.10 10.27 21.42
#